data_AF-A0AAQ3WYN4-F1
#
_entry.id   AF-A0AAQ3WYN4-F1
#
_cell.length_a   1.000
_cell.length_b   1.000
_cell.length_c   1.000
_cell.angle_alpha   90.00
_cell.angle_beta   90.00
_cell.angle_gamma   90.00
#
_symmetry.space_group_name_H-M   'P 1'
#
loop_
_entity.id
_entity.type
_entity.pdbx_description
1 polymer ?
#
loop_
_entity_poly.entity_id
_entity_poly.type
_entity_poly.pdbx_seq_one_letter_code
_entity_poly.pdbx_strand_id
1 'polypeptide(L)' 'MPLYRAARELINMQLESGDFPQQEHIGSFNSSSYFTYGNYWNLYPIWALGEFHRRLVANKK' A
#
# COMPACT_ATOMS: atom_id res chain seq x y z
N MET A 1 -11.61 12.77 -6.90
CA MET A 1 -10.26 12.69 -6.30
C MET A 1 -9.84 11.22 -6.12
N PRO A 2 -9.30 10.56 -7.16
CA PRO A 2 -8.92 9.14 -7.13
C PRO A 2 -8.00 8.75 -5.96
N LEU A 3 -7.04 9.62 -5.60
CA LEU A 3 -6.13 9.40 -4.47
C LEU A 3 -6.84 9.25 -3.12
N TYR A 4 -7.89 10.02 -2.85
CA TYR A 4 -8.63 9.93 -1.58
C TYR A 4 -9.40 8.62 -1.47
N ARG A 5 -9.96 8.14 -2.59
CA ARG A 5 -10.63 6.83 -2.63
C ARG A 5 -9.62 5.72 -2.39
N ALA A 6 -8.47 5.75 -3.08
CA ALA A 6 -7.40 4.77 -2.89
C ALA A 6 -6.88 4.76 -1.45
N ALA A 7 -6.63 5.93 -0.85
CA ALA A 7 -6.19 6.04 0.55
C ALA A 7 -7.23 5.46 1.52
N ARG A 8 -8.53 5.72 1.29
CA ARG A 8 -9.61 5.15 2.09
C ARG A 8 -9.67 3.63 1.97
N GLU A 9 -9.58 3.08 0.76
CA GLU A 9 -9.55 1.63 0.57
C GLU A 9 -8.33 1.00 1.26
N LEU A 10 -7.15 1.63 1.18
CA LEU A 10 -5.96 1.19 1.91
C LEU A 10 -6.21 1.15 3.42
N ILE A 11 -6.74 2.23 4.00
CA ILE A 11 -7.05 2.27 5.45
C ILE A 11 -8.05 1.16 5.82
N ASN A 12 -9.08 0.94 5.01
CA ASN A 12 -10.09 -0.09 5.26
C ASN A 12 -9.53 -1.52 5.19
N MET A 13 -8.42 -1.73 4.48
CA MET A 13 -7.77 -3.04 4.40
C MET A 13 -6.90 -3.33 5.62
N GLN A 14 -6.60 -2.36 6.47
CA GLN A 14 -5.75 -2.59 7.65
C GLN A 14 -6.49 -3.49 8.67
N LEU A 15 -5.81 -4.55 9.11
CA LEU A 15 -6.29 -5.48 10.12
C LEU A 15 -6.19 -4.85 11.51
N GLU A 16 -6.89 -5.44 12.50
CA GLU A 16 -6.79 -4.99 13.90
C GLU A 16 -5.37 -5.08 14.47
N SER A 17 -4.54 -5.99 13.95
CA SER A 17 -3.11 -6.08 14.32
C SER A 17 -2.28 -4.89 13.82
N GLY A 18 -2.82 -4.11 12.88
CA GLY A 18 -2.10 -3.06 12.16
C GLY A 18 -1.40 -3.54 10.88
N ASP A 19 -1.36 -4.85 10.63
CA ASP A 19 -0.89 -5.41 9.37
C ASP A 19 -1.93 -5.24 8.25
N PHE A 20 -1.50 -5.40 7.01
CA PHE A 20 -2.39 -5.48 5.85
C PHE A 20 -2.61 -6.94 5.45
N PRO A 21 -3.62 -7.30 4.65
CA PRO A 21 -3.78 -8.67 4.17
C PRO A 21 -2.76 -9.00 3.07
N GLN A 22 -2.30 -10.25 3.04
CA GLN A 22 -1.45 -10.74 1.96
C GLN A 22 -2.24 -10.73 0.63
N GLN A 23 -1.67 -10.12 -0.40
CA GLN A 23 -2.20 -10.14 -1.77
C GLN A 23 -1.47 -11.19 -2.63
N GLU A 24 -1.90 -11.36 -3.88
CA GLU A 24 -1.29 -12.28 -4.84
C GLU A 24 0.22 -12.03 -5.02
N HIS A 25 0.94 -13.02 -5.57
CA HIS A 25 2.39 -12.91 -5.80
C HIS A 25 2.74 -11.69 -6.65
N ILE A 26 3.36 -10.68 -6.02
CA ILE A 26 3.69 -9.40 -6.66
C ILE A 26 5.05 -9.46 -7.39
N GLY A 27 5.93 -10.39 -7.01
CA GLY A 27 7.24 -10.54 -7.63
C GLY A 27 7.19 -11.39 -8.90
N SER A 28 7.82 -10.94 -9.98
CA SER A 28 8.09 -11.74 -11.17
C SER A 28 9.56 -11.60 -11.56
N PHE A 29 10.21 -12.72 -11.88
CA PHE A 29 11.53 -12.79 -12.49
C PHE A 29 11.42 -13.55 -13.80
N ASN A 30 12.09 -13.03 -14.83
CA ASN A 30 12.12 -13.62 -16.17
C ASN A 30 10.71 -13.96 -16.73
N SER A 31 9.70 -13.14 -16.39
CA SER A 31 8.30 -13.27 -16.84
C SER A 31 7.64 -14.62 -16.58
N SER A 32 8.26 -15.49 -15.78
CA SER A 32 7.88 -16.90 -15.62
C SER A 32 7.97 -17.38 -14.18
N SER A 33 8.85 -16.77 -13.37
CA SER A 33 9.05 -17.17 -11.97
C SER A 33 8.44 -16.14 -11.03
N TYR A 34 7.40 -16.52 -10.29
CA TYR A 34 6.72 -15.64 -9.34
C TYR A 34 7.30 -15.80 -7.94
N PHE A 35 7.49 -14.68 -7.24
CA PHE A 35 8.03 -14.64 -5.88
C PHE A 35 7.09 -13.87 -4.95
N THR A 36 7.00 -14.35 -3.71
CA THR A 36 6.33 -13.63 -2.62
C THR A 36 7.35 -12.81 -1.85
N TYR A 37 7.24 -11.48 -1.93
CA TYR A 37 7.97 -10.60 -1.03
C TYR A 37 7.15 -10.39 0.24
N GLY A 38 7.42 -11.21 1.26
CA GLY A 38 6.66 -11.26 2.51
C GLY A 38 6.68 -10.01 3.38
N ASN A 39 7.33 -8.90 2.98
CA ASN A 39 7.26 -7.61 3.67
C ASN A 39 6.53 -6.53 2.87
N TYR A 40 6.21 -6.78 1.59
CA TYR A 40 5.64 -5.78 0.68
C TYR A 40 4.19 -5.41 1.02
N TRP A 41 3.43 -6.37 1.51
CA TRP A 41 2.07 -6.20 2.03
C TRP A 41 1.99 -5.12 3.13
N ASN A 42 3.01 -4.95 3.98
CA ASN A 42 3.03 -3.88 4.99
C ASN A 42 3.79 -2.63 4.51
N LEU A 43 4.93 -2.80 3.85
CA LEU A 43 5.82 -1.70 3.49
C LEU A 43 5.16 -0.68 2.54
N TYR A 44 4.51 -1.17 1.48
CA TYR A 44 3.96 -0.28 0.46
C TYR A 44 2.70 0.45 0.88
N PRO A 45 1.71 -0.16 1.57
CA PRO A 45 0.57 0.59 2.09
C PRO A 45 0.97 1.71 3.06
N ILE A 46 1.91 1.44 3.98
CA ILE A 46 2.43 2.46 4.92
C ILE A 46 3.08 3.62 4.15
N TRP A 47 3.94 3.31 3.18
CA TRP A 47 4.60 4.36 2.40
C TRP A 47 3.60 5.17 1.56
N ALA A 48 2.62 4.51 0.93
CA ALA A 48 1.60 5.17 0.12
C ALA A 48 0.74 6.13 0.96
N LEU A 49 0.33 5.72 2.16
CA LEU A 49 -0.42 6.58 3.09
C LEU A 49 0.43 7.75 3.60
N GLY A 50 1.71 7.52 3.90
CA GLY A 50 2.64 8.57 4.29
C GLY A 50 2.83 9.63 3.20
N GLU A 51 3.02 9.21 1.95
CA GLU A 51 3.14 10.12 0.81
C GLU A 51 1.82 10.87 0.54
N PHE A 52 0.68 10.19 0.67
CA PHE A 52 -0.63 10.83 0.58
C PHE A 52 -0.78 11.94 1.63
N HIS A 53 -0.49 11.64 2.91
CA HIS A 53 -0.54 12.62 3.99
C HIS A 53 0.38 13.82 3.73
N ARG A 54 1.64 13.58 3.31
CA ARG A 54 2.59 14.64 2.96
C ARG A 54 2.03 15.58 1.89
N ARG A 55 1.42 15.04 0.83
CA ARG A 55 0.80 15.83 -0.23
C ARG A 55 -0.42 16.62 0.27
N LEU A 56 -1.23 16.05 1.16
CA LEU A 56 -2.36 16.75 1.74
C LEU A 56 -1.93 17.95 2.58
N VAL A 57 -0.90 17.79 3.41
CA VAL A 57 -0.34 18.89 4.21
C VAL A 57 0.27 19.97 3.33
N ALA A 58 0.98 19.59 2.26
CA ALA A 58 1.55 20.54 1.31
C ALA A 58 0.49 21.37 0.57
N ASN A 59 -0.67 20.80 0.24
CA ASN A 59 -1.78 21.50 -0.42
C ASN A 59 -2.62 22.39 0.51
N LYS A 60 -2.39 22.33 1.83
CA LYS A 60 -3.07 23.20 2.82
C LYS A 60 -2.31 24.50 3.12
N LYS A 61 -1.10 24.66 2.60
CA LYS A 61 -0.34 25.92 2.60
C LYS A 61 -0.65 26.71 1.34
#